data_AF-A0A522WFL8-F1
#
_entry.id   AF-A0A522WFL8-F1
#
_cell.length_a   1.000
_cell.length_b   1.000
_cell.length_c   1.000
_cell.angle_alpha   90.00
_cell.angle_beta   90.00
_cell.angle_gamma   90.00
#
_symmetry.space_group_name_H-M   'P 1'
#
loop_
_entity.id
_entity.type
_entity.pdbx_description
1 polymer ?
#
loop_
_entity_poly.entity_id
_entity_poly.type
_entity_poly.pdbx_seq_one_letter_code
_entity_poly.pdbx_strand_id
1 'polypeptide(L)'
;MLFVIAAIILQSTVFAADAVPKEAGHDIFPVTFLWIAVILILARASSLIERVGQPAVLGELLIGVAAGSLYLVGIDVFEPIKSNGIIHFLAELGVVMLLLQIGIESSLTSMMKVGVPSFLVACLGVILPQVLTTYIVGPWLAPGLSSTAYLFLGAT
;
A
#
# COMPACT_ATOMS: atom_id res chain seq x y z
N MET A 1 -22.80 -1.51 2.78
CA MET A 1 -23.28 -0.73 1.62
C MET A 1 -23.88 0.61 2.02
N LEU A 2 -24.85 0.67 2.95
CA LEU A 2 -25.48 1.93 3.36
C LEU A 2 -24.48 2.98 3.91
N PHE A 3 -23.47 2.53 4.65
CA PHE A 3 -22.47 3.41 5.26
C PHE A 3 -21.48 4.02 4.24
N VAL A 4 -21.17 3.28 3.17
CA VAL A 4 -20.26 3.73 2.10
C VAL A 4 -20.97 4.75 1.22
N ILE A 5 -22.25 4.52 0.91
CA ILE A 5 -23.09 5.48 0.17
C ILE A 5 -23.30 6.76 1.00
N ALA A 6 -23.49 6.64 2.31
CA ALA A 6 -23.58 7.79 3.21
C ALA A 6 -22.28 8.61 3.26
N ALA A 7 -21.11 7.96 3.26
CA ALA A 7 -19.80 8.63 3.24
C ALA A 7 -19.55 9.39 1.92
N ILE A 8 -19.96 8.82 0.78
CA ILE A 8 -19.85 9.45 -0.54
C ILE A 8 -20.78 10.67 -0.65
N ILE A 9 -22.00 10.58 -0.13
CA ILE A 9 -22.94 11.70 -0.10
C ILE A 9 -22.43 12.82 0.82
N LEU A 10 -21.82 12.48 1.97
CA LEU A 10 -21.24 13.47 2.88
C LEU A 10 -20.07 14.24 2.23
N GLN A 11 -19.23 13.55 1.45
CA GLN A 11 -18.12 14.20 0.71
C GLN A 11 -18.64 15.21 -0.33
N SER A 12 -19.76 14.92 -1.01
CA SER A 12 -20.36 15.86 -1.96
C SER A 12 -20.90 17.13 -1.29
N THR A 13 -21.40 17.03 -0.05
CA THR A 13 -21.85 18.21 0.73
C THR A 13 -20.69 19.05 1.28
N VAL A 14 -19.53 18.43 1.53
CA VAL A 14 -18.31 19.15 1.95
C VAL A 14 -17.70 19.92 0.77
N PHE A 15 -17.78 19.38 -0.44
CA PHE A 15 -17.32 20.08 -1.66
C PHE A 15 -18.23 21.26 -2.04
N ALA A 16 -19.52 21.22 -1.67
CA ALA A 16 -20.44 22.36 -1.83
C ALA A 16 -20.24 23.48 -0.78
N ALA A 17 -19.49 23.22 0.30
CA ALA A 17 -19.24 24.18 1.38
C ALA A 17 -18.08 25.15 1.08
N ASP A 18 -17.42 25.05 -0.09
CA ASP A 18 -16.35 25.95 -0.54
C ASP A 18 -16.83 27.41 -0.80
N ALA A 19 -18.12 27.71 -0.57
CA ALA A 19 -18.70 29.04 -0.64
C ALA A 19 -18.64 29.83 0.70
N VAL A 20 -18.05 29.27 1.76
CA VAL A 20 -17.97 29.93 3.09
C VAL A 20 -16.51 30.38 3.35
N PRO A 21 -16.27 31.59 3.88
CA PRO A 21 -14.92 32.13 4.07
C PRO A 21 -14.09 31.22 5.00
N LYS A 22 -12.93 30.76 4.53
CA LYS A 22 -12.03 29.83 5.22
C LYS A 22 -11.27 30.51 6.37
N GLU A 23 -11.58 30.12 7.60
CA GLU A 23 -10.71 30.39 8.76
C GLU A 23 -9.63 29.29 8.87
N ALA A 24 -8.37 29.69 8.73
CA ALA A 24 -7.22 28.83 8.42
C ALA A 24 -6.68 27.95 9.58
N GLY A 25 -7.50 27.55 10.55
CA GLY A 25 -7.01 26.85 11.75
C GLY A 25 -7.79 25.62 12.22
N HIS A 26 -9.10 25.54 11.95
CA HIS A 26 -9.97 24.52 12.58
C HIS A 26 -10.32 23.35 11.65
N ASP A 27 -10.18 23.51 10.33
CA ASP A 27 -10.70 22.55 9.36
C ASP A 27 -9.79 21.35 9.07
N ILE A 28 -8.54 21.38 9.54
CA ILE A 28 -7.51 20.38 9.21
C ILE A 28 -7.71 19.07 10.00
N PHE A 29 -8.13 19.18 11.27
CA PHE A 29 -8.30 18.01 12.15
C PHE A 29 -9.52 17.16 11.79
N PRO A 30 -10.74 17.72 11.62
CA PRO A 30 -11.94 16.91 11.32
C PRO A 30 -11.79 16.11 10.02
N VAL A 31 -11.21 16.72 8.99
CA VAL A 31 -10.97 16.07 7.69
C VAL A 31 -9.96 14.93 7.82
N THR A 32 -8.90 15.11 8.61
CA THR A 32 -7.91 14.04 8.86
C THR A 32 -8.53 12.85 9.59
N PHE A 33 -9.36 13.09 10.62
CA PHE A 33 -10.09 12.03 11.31
C PHE A 33 -11.06 11.29 10.40
N LEU A 34 -11.75 12.01 9.52
CA LEU A 34 -12.62 11.41 8.51
C LEU A 34 -11.81 10.47 7.60
N TRP A 35 -10.64 10.90 7.11
CA TRP A 35 -9.78 10.06 6.28
C TRP A 35 -9.29 8.81 7.00
N ILE A 36 -8.85 8.94 8.26
CA ILE A 36 -8.46 7.78 9.08
C ILE A 36 -9.65 6.82 9.22
N ALA A 37 -10.85 7.33 9.51
CA ALA A 37 -12.05 6.51 9.61
C ALA A 37 -12.37 5.79 8.29
N VAL A 38 -12.26 6.48 7.14
CA VAL A 38 -12.45 5.87 5.81
C VAL A 38 -11.41 4.77 5.56
N ILE A 39 -10.13 5.02 5.83
CA ILE A 39 -9.06 4.02 5.67
C ILE A 39 -9.31 2.79 6.55
N LEU A 40 -9.70 2.99 7.82
CA LEU A 40 -10.01 1.89 8.74
C LEU A 40 -11.25 1.09 8.31
N ILE A 41 -12.28 1.76 7.77
CA ILE A 41 -13.47 1.08 7.24
C ILE A 41 -13.11 0.25 6.00
N LEU A 42 -12.30 0.81 5.09
CA LEU A 42 -11.80 0.10 3.91
C LEU A 42 -10.94 -1.10 4.31
N ALA A 43 -10.03 -0.93 5.27
CA ALA A 43 -9.26 -2.04 5.83
C ALA A 43 -10.19 -3.09 6.44
N ARG A 44 -11.23 -2.71 7.19
CA ARG A 44 -12.18 -3.70 7.72
C ARG A 44 -13.01 -4.41 6.65
N ALA A 45 -13.32 -3.76 5.54
CA ALA A 45 -14.00 -4.40 4.42
C ALA A 45 -13.16 -5.53 3.80
N SER A 46 -11.83 -5.54 3.99
CA SER A 46 -10.95 -6.63 3.54
C SER A 46 -11.30 -7.98 4.17
N SER A 47 -11.92 -7.99 5.36
CA SER A 47 -12.39 -9.23 5.99
C SER A 47 -13.42 -10.00 5.14
N LEU A 48 -14.04 -9.35 4.16
CA LEU A 48 -14.91 -10.03 3.18
C LEU A 48 -14.09 -10.85 2.18
N ILE A 49 -12.85 -10.44 1.88
CA ILE A 49 -11.90 -11.12 1.00
C ILE A 49 -11.34 -12.38 1.68
N GLU A 50 -11.26 -12.39 3.01
CA GLU A 50 -10.88 -13.60 3.77
C GLU A 50 -11.84 -14.77 3.52
N ARG A 51 -13.12 -14.51 3.22
CA ARG A 51 -14.10 -15.55 2.87
C ARG A 51 -13.77 -16.29 1.58
N VAL A 52 -12.94 -15.71 0.72
CA VAL A 52 -12.46 -16.31 -0.54
C VAL A 52 -11.16 -17.09 -0.32
N GLY A 53 -10.68 -17.20 0.93
CA GLY A 53 -9.48 -17.97 1.31
C GLY A 53 -8.17 -17.20 1.19
N GLN A 54 -8.22 -15.88 1.05
CA GLN A 54 -7.03 -15.01 1.00
C GLN A 54 -6.65 -14.53 2.41
N PRO A 55 -5.35 -14.38 2.72
CA PRO A 55 -4.89 -13.75 3.95
C PRO A 55 -5.41 -12.31 4.10
N ALA A 56 -5.70 -11.90 5.34
CA ALA A 56 -6.21 -10.57 5.67
C ALA A 56 -5.36 -9.43 5.07
N VAL A 57 -4.03 -9.52 5.24
CA VAL A 57 -3.06 -8.52 4.78
C VAL A 57 -3.10 -8.34 3.26
N LEU A 58 -3.26 -9.43 2.50
CA LEU A 58 -3.41 -9.35 1.04
C LEU A 58 -4.69 -8.62 0.65
N GLY A 59 -5.79 -8.85 1.37
CA GLY A 59 -7.05 -8.13 1.16
C GLY A 59 -6.92 -6.62 1.41
N GLU A 60 -6.24 -6.23 2.49
CA GLU A 60 -5.97 -4.82 2.81
C GLU A 60 -5.12 -4.14 1.74
N LEU A 61 -4.05 -4.80 1.29
CA LEU A 61 -3.19 -4.31 0.21
C LEU A 61 -3.97 -4.14 -1.10
N LEU A 62 -4.82 -5.11 -1.48
CA LEU A 62 -5.62 -5.04 -2.70
C LEU A 62 -6.61 -3.87 -2.66
N ILE A 63 -7.27 -3.65 -1.52
CA ILE A 63 -8.18 -2.51 -1.36
C ILE A 63 -7.40 -1.19 -1.45
N GLY A 64 -6.22 -1.11 -0.83
CA GLY A 64 -5.34 0.06 -0.94
C GLY A 64 -4.89 0.33 -2.37
N VAL A 65 -4.44 -0.69 -3.10
CA VAL A 65 -4.05 -0.59 -4.51
C VAL A 65 -5.24 -0.17 -5.38
N ALA A 66 -6.42 -0.76 -5.18
CA ALA A 66 -7.63 -0.39 -5.91
C ALA A 66 -8.06 1.06 -5.64
N ALA A 67 -8.05 1.50 -4.38
CA ALA A 67 -8.38 2.87 -4.00
C ALA A 67 -7.35 3.88 -4.54
N GLY A 68 -6.05 3.54 -4.50
CA GLY A 68 -4.99 4.38 -5.07
C GLY A 68 -5.01 4.43 -6.61
N SER A 69 -5.41 3.34 -7.26
CA SER A 69 -5.50 3.25 -8.73
C SER A 69 -6.68 4.01 -9.31
N LEU A 70 -7.64 4.46 -8.48
CA LEU A 70 -8.82 5.22 -8.93
C LEU A 70 -8.43 6.54 -9.63
N TYR A 71 -7.26 7.09 -9.28
CA TYR A 71 -6.66 8.23 -9.96
C TYR A 71 -6.45 7.98 -11.47
N LEU A 72 -6.09 6.76 -11.88
CA LEU A 72 -5.90 6.39 -13.30
C LEU A 72 -7.20 6.43 -14.11
N VAL A 73 -8.34 6.35 -13.43
CA VAL A 73 -9.69 6.40 -14.02
C VAL A 73 -10.26 7.84 -13.97
N GLY A 74 -9.48 8.80 -13.48
CA GLY A 74 -9.87 10.22 -13.35
C GLY A 74 -10.69 10.52 -12.09
N ILE A 75 -10.63 9.67 -11.07
CA ILE A 75 -11.31 9.89 -9.79
C ILE A 75 -10.27 10.25 -8.72
N ASP A 76 -10.20 11.54 -8.39
CA ASP A 76 -9.16 12.10 -7.51
C ASP A 76 -9.53 12.12 -6.01
N VAL A 77 -10.56 11.35 -5.62
CA VAL A 77 -11.13 11.38 -4.26
C VAL A 77 -10.09 11.11 -3.19
N PHE A 78 -9.15 10.19 -3.42
CA PHE A 78 -8.14 9.78 -2.43
C PHE A 78 -6.83 10.59 -2.47
N GLU A 79 -6.69 11.54 -3.40
CA GLU A 79 -5.46 12.32 -3.57
C GLU A 79 -5.07 13.17 -2.34
N PRO A 80 -6.02 13.79 -1.60
CA PRO A 80 -5.69 14.57 -0.40
C PRO A 80 -5.03 13.76 0.72
N ILE A 81 -5.17 12.43 0.72
CA ILE A 81 -4.56 11.54 1.72
C ILE A 81 -3.03 11.55 1.58
N LYS A 82 -2.51 11.60 0.35
CA LYS A 82 -1.06 11.51 0.06
C LYS A 82 -0.26 12.66 0.67
N SER A 83 -0.84 13.86 0.69
CA SER A 83 -0.20 15.06 1.23
C SER A 83 -0.39 15.24 2.75
N ASN A 84 -1.13 14.34 3.41
CA ASN A 84 -1.42 14.48 4.84
C ASN A 84 -0.29 13.89 5.69
N GLY A 85 0.46 14.77 6.38
CA GLY A 85 1.60 14.36 7.22
C GLY A 85 1.23 13.44 8.39
N ILE A 86 0.02 13.54 8.95
CA ILE A 86 -0.43 12.67 10.06
C ILE A 86 -0.67 11.25 9.54
N ILE A 87 -1.29 11.11 8.37
CA ILE A 87 -1.54 9.80 7.77
C ILE A 87 -0.24 9.16 7.33
N HIS A 88 0.69 9.92 6.75
CA HIS A 88 2.03 9.43 6.41
C HIS A 88 2.77 8.89 7.64
N PHE A 89 2.79 9.67 8.73
CA PHE A 89 3.36 9.23 9.99
C PHE A 89 2.68 7.96 10.52
N LEU A 90 1.34 7.90 10.53
CA LEU A 90 0.62 6.68 10.95
C LEU A 90 0.95 5.46 10.07
N ALA A 91 1.17 5.64 8.77
CA ALA A 91 1.57 4.57 7.86
C ALA A 91 2.97 4.05 8.19
N GLU A 92 3.94 4.92 8.45
CA GLU A 92 5.29 4.53 8.88
C GLU A 92 5.25 3.76 10.21
N LEU A 93 4.47 4.26 11.17
CA LEU A 93 4.26 3.62 12.46
C LEU A 93 3.59 2.24 12.29
N GLY A 94 2.62 2.12 11.39
CA GLY A 94 1.98 0.86 11.04
C GLY A 94 2.98 -0.17 10.49
N VAL A 95 3.83 0.24 9.54
CA VAL A 95 4.87 -0.64 8.97
C VAL A 95 5.87 -1.09 10.03
N VAL A 96 6.33 -0.17 10.89
CA VAL A 96 7.24 -0.52 12.00
C VAL A 96 6.59 -1.51 12.96
N MET A 97 5.33 -1.30 13.33
CA MET A 97 4.59 -2.22 14.20
C MET A 97 4.40 -3.60 13.56
N LEU A 98 4.10 -3.66 12.25
CA LEU A 98 3.97 -4.92 11.51
C LEU A 98 5.30 -5.69 11.48
N LEU A 99 6.40 -5.02 11.13
CA LEU A 99 7.72 -5.64 11.10
C LEU A 99 8.17 -6.09 12.49
N LEU A 100 7.86 -5.31 13.53
CA LEU A 100 8.11 -5.69 14.93
C LEU A 100 7.32 -6.93 15.32
N GLN A 101 6.02 -6.97 15.01
CA GLN A 101 5.16 -8.11 15.31
C GLN A 101 5.69 -9.39 14.65
N ILE A 102 6.02 -9.33 13.35
CA ILE A 102 6.59 -10.45 12.61
C ILE A 102 7.93 -10.89 13.24
N GLY A 103 8.74 -9.94 13.69
CA GLY A 103 10.00 -10.20 14.37
C GLY A 103 9.84 -10.93 15.71
N ILE A 104 8.82 -10.57 16.51
CA ILE A 104 8.54 -11.19 17.82
C ILE A 104 7.89 -12.57 17.65
N GLU A 105 7.02 -12.75 16.65
CA GLU A 105 6.31 -14.01 16.39
C GLU A 105 7.20 -15.08 15.73
N SER A 106 8.25 -14.66 15.01
CA SER A 106 9.20 -15.56 14.38
C SER A 106 10.12 -16.24 15.40
N SER A 107 10.11 -17.58 15.40
CA SER A 107 11.01 -18.37 16.25
C SER A 107 12.36 -18.61 15.57
N LEU A 108 13.43 -18.00 16.09
CA LEU A 108 14.79 -18.17 15.56
C LEU A 108 15.22 -19.64 15.53
N THR A 109 14.86 -20.41 16.55
CA THR A 109 15.20 -21.84 16.66
C THR A 109 14.62 -22.67 15.50
N SER A 110 13.43 -22.32 15.01
CA SER A 110 12.81 -23.02 13.87
C SER A 110 13.46 -22.59 12.56
N MET A 111 13.82 -21.31 12.43
CA MET A 111 14.50 -20.78 11.25
C MET A 111 15.88 -21.41 11.05
N MET A 112 16.63 -21.66 12.13
CA MET A 112 17.94 -22.31 12.07
C MET A 112 17.88 -23.74 11.52
N LYS A 113 16.80 -24.49 11.75
CA LYS A 113 16.64 -25.88 11.26
C LYS A 113 16.61 -25.97 9.73
N VAL A 114 16.20 -24.89 9.06
CA VAL A 114 16.10 -24.79 7.60
C VAL A 114 17.13 -23.81 7.01
N GLY A 115 18.17 -23.45 7.75
CA GLY A 115 19.10 -22.37 7.39
C GLY A 115 19.83 -22.57 6.06
N VAL A 116 20.35 -23.78 5.79
CA VAL A 116 21.06 -24.06 4.53
C VAL A 116 20.13 -24.01 3.31
N PRO A 117 18.98 -24.73 3.29
CA PRO A 117 18.06 -24.63 2.16
C PRO A 117 17.46 -23.21 2.03
N SER A 118 17.18 -22.50 3.13
CA SER A 118 16.67 -21.13 3.06
C SER A 118 17.71 -20.14 2.51
N PHE A 119 19.00 -20.30 2.86
CA PHE A 119 20.08 -19.50 2.32
C PHE A 119 20.25 -19.70 0.80
N LEU A 120 20.26 -20.96 0.34
CA LEU A 120 20.33 -21.24 -1.10
C LEU A 120 19.11 -20.69 -1.85
N VAL A 121 17.90 -20.85 -1.31
CA VAL A 121 16.68 -20.29 -1.89
C VAL A 121 16.72 -18.76 -1.90
N ALA A 122 17.24 -18.11 -0.85
CA ALA A 122 17.39 -16.65 -0.82
C ALA A 122 18.40 -16.15 -1.85
N CYS A 123 19.57 -16.78 -1.95
CA CYS A 123 20.58 -16.41 -2.95
C CYS A 123 20.06 -16.62 -4.38
N LEU A 124 19.49 -17.80 -4.66
CA LEU A 124 18.94 -18.09 -5.99
C LEU A 124 17.72 -17.21 -6.29
N GLY A 125 16.86 -16.96 -5.31
CA GLY A 125 15.69 -16.10 -5.42
C GLY A 125 16.02 -14.63 -5.67
N VAL A 126 17.24 -14.17 -5.35
CA VAL A 126 17.71 -12.82 -5.70
C VAL A 126 18.48 -12.85 -7.03
N ILE A 127 19.44 -13.76 -7.18
CA ILE A 127 20.32 -13.81 -8.35
C ILE A 127 19.54 -14.17 -9.62
N LEU A 128 18.62 -15.14 -9.56
CA LEU A 128 17.90 -15.59 -10.75
C LEU A 128 16.99 -14.49 -11.31
N PRO A 129 16.07 -13.87 -10.54
CA PRO A 129 15.26 -12.76 -11.07
C PRO A 129 16.13 -11.59 -11.53
N GLN A 130 17.19 -11.25 -10.80
CA GLN A 130 18.07 -10.15 -11.18
C GLN A 130 18.76 -10.39 -12.53
N VAL A 131 19.30 -11.59 -12.75
CA VAL A 131 19.95 -11.96 -14.02
C VAL A 131 18.92 -12.09 -15.14
N LEU A 132 17.80 -12.77 -14.90
CA LEU A 132 16.70 -12.90 -15.87
C LEU A 132 16.17 -11.54 -16.31
N THR A 133 15.92 -10.62 -15.37
CA THR A 133 15.42 -9.29 -15.68
C THR A 133 16.47 -8.45 -16.40
N THR A 134 17.74 -8.51 -15.99
CA THR A 134 18.80 -7.71 -16.63
C THR A 134 19.06 -8.14 -18.07
N TYR A 135 19.11 -9.45 -18.35
CA TYR A 135 19.56 -9.96 -19.65
C TYR A 135 18.43 -10.40 -20.60
N ILE A 136 17.27 -10.77 -20.08
CA ILE A 136 16.17 -11.32 -20.88
C ILE A 136 14.97 -10.38 -20.85
N VAL A 137 14.36 -10.14 -19.68
CA VAL A 137 13.10 -9.39 -19.59
C VAL A 137 13.29 -7.91 -19.91
N GLY A 138 14.36 -7.28 -19.43
CA GLY A 138 14.66 -5.88 -19.64
C GLY A 138 14.83 -5.53 -21.12
N PRO A 139 15.74 -6.20 -21.85
CA PRO A 139 15.91 -5.97 -23.28
C PRO A 139 14.66 -6.31 -24.10
N TRP A 140 13.86 -7.29 -23.65
CA TRP A 140 12.61 -7.66 -24.31
C TRP A 140 11.50 -6.61 -24.12
N LEU A 141 11.33 -6.07 -22.92
CA LEU A 141 10.28 -5.12 -22.58
C LEU A 141 10.62 -3.68 -23.03
N ALA A 142 11.88 -3.28 -22.91
CA ALA A 142 12.36 -1.94 -23.22
C ALA A 142 13.67 -2.01 -24.01
N PRO A 143 13.62 -2.29 -25.32
CA PRO A 143 14.82 -2.43 -26.14
C PRO A 143 15.55 -1.09 -26.31
N GLY A 144 16.88 -1.11 -26.16
CA GLY A 144 17.76 0.05 -26.40
C GLY A 144 18.19 0.86 -25.17
N LEU A 145 17.93 0.37 -23.96
CA LEU A 145 18.44 1.00 -22.74
C LEU A 145 19.92 0.66 -22.49
N SER A 146 20.57 1.44 -21.63
CA SER A 146 21.95 1.18 -21.22
C SER A 146 22.04 -0.06 -20.33
N SER A 147 23.20 -0.74 -20.32
CA SER A 147 23.44 -1.90 -19.47
C SER A 147 23.23 -1.61 -17.98
N THR A 148 23.52 -0.38 -17.55
CA THR A 148 23.25 0.10 -16.19
C THR A 148 21.75 0.14 -15.90
N ALA A 149 20.93 0.63 -16.82
CA ALA A 149 19.49 0.70 -16.64
C ALA A 149 18.87 -0.70 -16.50
N TYR A 150 19.33 -1.68 -17.28
CA TYR A 150 18.87 -3.07 -17.13
C TYR A 150 19.30 -3.70 -15.81
N LEU A 151 20.49 -3.36 -15.31
CA LEU A 151 20.96 -3.84 -14.01
C LEU A 151 20.13 -3.27 -12.86
N PHE A 152 19.76 -1.97 -12.93
CA PHE A 152 18.83 -1.36 -11.97
C PHE A 152 17.43 -1.98 -12.04
N LEU A 153 16.94 -2.26 -13.25
CA LEU A 153 15.66 -2.93 -13.45
C LEU A 153 15.66 -4.33 -12.83
N GLY A 154 16.77 -5.07 -12.91
CA GLY A 154 16.88 -6.39 -12.28
C GLY A 154 17.05 -6.36 -10.76
N ALA A 155 17.53 -5.26 -10.20
CA ALA A 155 17.75 -5.14 -8.76
C ALA A 155 16.51 -4.73 -7.95
N THR A 156 15.41 -4.36 -8.63
CA THR A 156 14.16 -3.86 -8.02
C THR A 156 13.04 -4.89 -8.21
#